data_AF-A0A7X8X0A3-F1
#
_entry.id   AF-A0A7X8X0A3-F1
#
_cell.length_a   1.000
_cell.length_b   1.000
_cell.length_c   1.000
_cell.angle_alpha   90.00
_cell.angle_beta   90.00
_cell.angle_gamma   90.00
#
_symmetry.space_group_name_H-M   'P 1'
#
loop_
_entity.id
_entity.type
_entity.pdbx_description
1 polymer ?
#
loop_
_entity_poly.entity_id
_entity_poly.type
_entity_poly.pdbx_seq_one_letter_code
_entity_poly.pdbx_strand_id
1 'polypeptide(L)' 'MIVSQLEDLNGTERDVTSETWRSRRIVLAREGVGFSMHDTVIYAGTTSTFHYENHIEAVYCVQGEGTL' A
#
# COMPACT_ATOMS: atom_id res chain seq x y z
N MET A 1 -13.81 4.79 -16.14
CA MET A 1 -12.33 4.85 -16.27
C MET A 1 -11.81 5.61 -15.08
N ILE A 2 -10.81 5.08 -14.37
CA ILE A 2 -10.23 5.70 -13.17
C ILE A 2 -8.79 6.10 -13.52
N VAL A 3 -8.44 7.35 -13.26
CA VAL A 3 -7.08 7.88 -13.41
C VAL A 3 -6.71 8.54 -12.09
N SER A 4 -5.59 8.12 -11.51
CA SER A 4 -5.08 8.63 -10.24
C SER A 4 -3.58 8.87 -10.39
N GLN A 5 -3.09 9.99 -9.85
CA GLN A 5 -1.64 10.21 -9.70
C GLN A 5 -1.24 9.99 -8.25
N LEU A 6 -0.05 9.43 -8.04
CA LEU A 6 0.43 9.07 -6.72
C LEU A 6 0.65 10.30 -5.83
N GLU A 7 1.14 11.39 -6.41
CA GLU A 7 1.39 12.65 -5.69
C GLU A 7 0.11 13.30 -5.17
N ASP A 8 -1.01 13.15 -5.88
CA ASP A 8 -2.32 13.67 -5.47
C ASP A 8 -2.87 12.97 -4.22
N LEU A 9 -2.30 11.80 -3.85
CA LEU A 9 -2.73 11.05 -2.67
C LEU A 9 -2.06 11.57 -1.39
N ASN A 10 -0.92 12.25 -1.49
CA ASN A 10 -0.11 12.67 -0.35
C ASN A 10 -0.91 13.55 0.63
N GLY A 11 -0.89 13.22 1.92
CA GLY A 11 -1.57 13.98 2.98
C GLY A 11 -3.10 13.88 2.97
N THR A 12 -3.68 13.05 2.10
CA THR A 12 -5.13 12.77 2.08
C THR A 12 -5.49 11.58 2.98
N GLU A 13 -6.77 11.29 3.13
CA GLU A 13 -7.25 10.06 3.78
C GLU A 13 -6.75 8.75 3.14
N ARG A 14 -6.28 8.82 1.89
CA ARG A 14 -5.73 7.68 1.15
C ARG A 14 -4.25 7.44 1.45
N ASP A 15 -3.60 8.34 2.17
CA ASP A 15 -2.20 8.25 2.56
C ASP A 15 -2.10 7.87 4.04
N VAL A 16 -1.89 6.58 4.28
CA VAL A 16 -1.87 6.03 5.64
C VAL A 16 -0.44 5.76 6.06
N THR A 17 -0.04 6.40 7.15
CA THR A 17 1.29 6.25 7.75
C THR A 17 1.22 5.41 9.03
N SER A 18 2.18 4.51 9.19
CA SER A 18 2.47 3.77 10.40
C SER A 18 3.92 4.07 10.84
N GLU A 19 4.35 3.46 11.95
CA GLU A 19 5.73 3.56 12.44
C GLU A 19 6.74 2.91 11.48
N THR A 20 6.36 1.84 10.77
CA THR A 20 7.27 1.04 9.93
C THR A 20 7.01 1.12 8.43
N TRP A 21 5.90 1.75 8.01
CA TRP A 21 5.53 1.84 6.60
C TRP A 21 4.58 3.01 6.32
N ARG A 22 4.49 3.39 5.05
CA ARG A 22 3.51 4.33 4.50
C ARG A 22 2.83 3.70 3.30
N SER A 23 1.50 3.68 3.26
CA SER A 23 0.70 3.09 2.19
C SER A 23 -0.22 4.14 1.55
N ARG A 24 0.00 4.40 0.27
CA ARG A 24 -0.81 5.29 -0.56
C ARG A 24 -1.80 4.46 -1.37
N ARG A 25 -3.10 4.68 -1.14
CA ARG A 25 -4.16 3.78 -1.60
C ARG A 25 -4.79 4.24 -2.91
N ILE A 26 -4.37 3.61 -4.00
CA ILE A 26 -4.76 3.95 -5.37
C ILE A 26 -6.19 3.47 -5.67
N VAL A 27 -6.52 2.23 -5.30
CA VAL A 27 -7.84 1.61 -5.49
C VAL A 27 -8.34 1.08 -4.15
N LEU A 28 -9.59 1.40 -3.80
CA LEU A 28 -10.29 0.94 -2.60
C LEU A 28 -11.59 0.20 -2.98
N ALA A 29 -12.24 -0.37 -1.97
CA ALA A 29 -13.52 -1.07 -2.13
C ALA A 29 -14.61 -0.18 -2.76
N ARG A 30 -14.61 1.13 -2.49
CA ARG A 30 -15.60 2.09 -3.03
C ARG A 30 -15.53 2.26 -4.54
N GLU A 31 -14.39 1.95 -5.17
CA GLU A 31 -14.27 1.94 -6.63
C GLU A 31 -14.88 0.67 -7.25
N GLY A 32 -15.21 -0.37 -6.47
CA GLY A 32 -16.03 -1.50 -6.90
C GLY A 32 -15.36 -2.47 -7.89
N VAL A 33 -14.03 -2.48 -7.98
CA VAL A 33 -13.30 -3.27 -9.00
C VAL A 33 -12.90 -4.69 -8.56
N GLY A 34 -13.23 -5.09 -7.34
CA GLY A 34 -13.01 -6.46 -6.82
C GLY A 34 -11.64 -6.72 -6.17
N PHE A 35 -10.76 -5.72 -6.11
CA PHE A 35 -9.50 -5.74 -5.36
C PHE A 35 -9.11 -4.33 -4.92
N SER A 36 -8.16 -4.22 -3.99
CA SER A 36 -7.48 -2.96 -3.65
C SER A 36 -6.07 -2.94 -4.22
N MET A 37 -5.56 -1.75 -4.52
CA MET A 37 -4.19 -1.56 -5.03
C MET A 37 -3.54 -0.41 -4.31
N HIS A 38 -2.35 -0.66 -3.77
CA HIS A 38 -1.61 0.29 -2.95
C HIS A 38 -0.16 0.40 -3.43
N ASP A 39 0.41 1.59 -3.26
CA ASP A 39 1.85 1.84 -3.30
C ASP A 39 2.32 2.00 -1.86
N THR A 40 3.10 1.03 -1.37
CA THR A 40 3.52 0.97 0.03
C THR A 40 5.04 1.03 0.12
N VAL A 41 5.54 2.00 0.89
CA VAL A 41 6.95 2.11 1.27
C VAL A 41 7.12 1.47 2.65
N ILE A 42 7.92 0.41 2.72
CA ILE A 42 8.41 -0.13 3.99
C ILE A 42 9.70 0.62 4.36
N TYR A 43 9.79 1.15 5.58
CA TYR A 43 10.94 1.96 5.99
C TYR A 43 12.18 1.08 6.23
N ALA A 44 13.34 1.59 5.80
CA ALA A 44 14.62 0.88 5.96
C ALA A 44 14.93 0.59 7.43
N GLY A 45 15.45 -0.60 7.70
CA GLY A 45 15.84 -1.04 9.05
C GLY A 45 14.68 -1.42 9.97
N THR A 46 13.44 -1.47 9.45
CA THR A 46 12.28 -1.89 10.23
C THR A 46 11.91 -3.35 9.99
N THR A 47 11.28 -3.96 10.98
CA THR A 47 10.69 -5.29 10.88
C THR A 47 9.21 -5.18 11.19
N SER A 48 8.37 -5.87 10.44
CA SER A 48 6.91 -5.90 10.63
C SER A 48 6.39 -7.32 10.49
N THR A 49 5.39 -7.68 11.27
CA THR A 49 4.68 -8.96 11.17
C THR A 49 3.29 -8.70 10.58
N PHE A 50 2.98 -9.36 9.47
CA PHE A 50 1.68 -9.26 8.81
C PHE A 50 0.98 -10.62 8.80
N HIS A 51 -0.31 -10.62 9.15
CA HIS A 51 -1.18 -11.79 9.00
C HIS A 51 -2.55 -11.32 8.53
N TYR A 52 -2.88 -11.64 7.28
CA TYR A 52 -4.17 -11.31 6.67
C TYR A 52 -5.07 -12.54 6.61
N GLU A 53 -5.81 -12.81 7.68
CA GLU A 53 -6.68 -14.00 7.78
C GLU A 53 -7.70 -14.12 6.64
N ASN A 54 -8.19 -12.97 6.15
CA ASN A 54 -9.32 -12.90 5.21
C ASN A 54 -8.93 -12.38 3.82
N HIS A 55 -7.65 -12.11 3.56
CA HIS A 55 -7.20 -11.51 2.30
C HIS A 55 -5.96 -12.21 1.77
N ILE A 56 -5.92 -12.40 0.46
CA ILE A 56 -4.71 -12.78 -0.27
C ILE A 56 -4.04 -11.48 -0.72
N GLU A 57 -2.76 -11.31 -0.40
CA GLU A 57 -1.99 -10.15 -0.82
C GLU A 57 -0.87 -10.58 -1.78
N ALA A 58 -0.76 -9.87 -2.90
CA ALA A 58 0.36 -9.97 -3.82
C ALA A 58 1.20 -8.69 -3.73
N VAL A 59 2.50 -8.83 -3.46
CA VAL A 59 3.43 -7.72 -3.30
C VAL A 59 4.49 -7.80 -4.39
N TYR A 60 4.68 -6.72 -5.14
CA TYR A 60 5.72 -6.60 -6.15
C TYR A 60 6.73 -5.52 -5.73
N CYS A 61 7.96 -5.94 -5.42
CA CYS A 61 9.04 -5.03 -5.07
C CYS A 61 9.54 -4.31 -6.33
N VAL A 62 9.35 -2.99 -6.38
CA VAL A 62 9.79 -2.14 -7.51
C VAL A 62 11.11 -1.43 -7.25
N GLN A 63 11.47 -1.22 -5.98
CA GLN A 63 12.67 -0.52 -5.53
C GLN A 63 13.08 -0.98 -4.13
N GLY A 64 14.38 -0.98 -3.84
CA GLY A 64 14.93 -1.41 -2.55
C GLY A 64 15.12 -2.92 -2.44
N GLU A 65 15.51 -3.37 -1.25
CA GLU A 65 15.77 -4.78 -0.93
C GLU A 65 15.36 -5.10 0.51
N GLY A 66 15.14 -6.38 0.80
CA GLY A 66 14.73 -6.88 2.10
C GLY A 66 14.50 -8.38 2.06
N THR A 67 13.97 -8.92 3.15
CA THR A 67 13.63 -10.35 3.29
C THR A 67 12.21 -10.48 3.80
N LEU A 68 11.48 -11.45 3.24
CA LEU A 68 10.13 -11.84 3.66
C LEU A 68 10.19 -13.21 4.33
#